data_AF-A0A7K6DP50-F1
#
_entry.id   AF-A0A7K6DP50-F1
#
_cell.length_a   1.000
_cell.length_b   1.000
_cell.length_c   1.000
_cell.angle_alpha   90.00
_cell.angle_beta   90.00
_cell.angle_gamma   90.00
#
_symmetry.space_group_name_H-M   'P 1'
#
loop_
_entity.id
_entity.type
_entity.pdbx_description
1 polymer ?
#
loop_
_entity_poly.entity_id
_entity_poly.type
_entity_poly.pdbx_seq_one_letter_code
_entity_poly.pdbx_strand_id
1 'polypeptide(L)'
;FWVYFEEGSVPSPQAWRGCALRLFTVALLEDNSERLRRLLEAVVRRRALPAQVHVVELHDGAVSDYTYERTLMMEQRSQMLRQLRRAQVTSSPSR
;
A
#
# COMPACT_ATOMS: atom_id res chain seq x y z
N PHE A 1 -0.98 3.76 2.57
CA PHE A 1 -0.72 3.07 1.28
C PHE A 1 -2.02 2.59 0.65
N TRP A 2 -2.90 3.53 0.32
CA TRP A 2 -4.02 3.28 -0.58
C TRP A 2 -3.58 3.84 -1.92
N VAL A 3 -3.44 2.97 -2.90
CA VAL A 3 -3.35 3.40 -4.30
C VAL A 3 -4.68 4.10 -4.58
N TYR A 4 -4.63 5.39 -4.91
CA TYR A 4 -5.79 6.15 -5.36
C TYR A 4 -6.41 5.42 -6.55
N PHE A 5 -7.53 4.75 -6.32
CA PHE A 5 -8.32 4.14 -7.36
C PHE A 5 -9.20 5.26 -7.90
N GLU A 6 -8.89 5.79 -9.08
CA GLU A 6 -9.84 6.64 -9.80
C GLU A 6 -11.15 5.84 -9.98
N GLU A 7 -12.26 6.46 -9.60
CA GLU A 7 -13.62 5.97 -9.83
C GLU A 7 -13.85 5.79 -11.34
N GLY A 8 -13.57 4.60 -11.87
CA GLY A 8 -13.79 4.38 -13.31
C GLY A 8 -13.74 2.95 -13.80
N SER A 9 -13.08 2.03 -13.12
CA SER A 9 -13.04 0.64 -13.59
C SER A 9 -12.67 -0.30 -12.46
N VAL A 10 -13.67 -0.77 -11.70
CA VAL A 10 -13.48 -1.98 -10.89
C VAL A 10 -13.54 -3.17 -11.86
N PRO A 11 -12.42 -3.84 -12.15
CA PRO A 11 -12.41 -4.97 -13.06
C PRO A 11 -13.34 -6.08 -12.57
N SER A 12 -14.10 -6.66 -13.50
CA SER A 12 -15.05 -7.73 -13.20
C SER A 12 -14.34 -8.96 -12.61
N PRO A 13 -15.03 -9.82 -11.83
CA PRO A 13 -14.44 -11.03 -11.27
C PRO A 13 -13.82 -11.97 -12.33
N GLN A 14 -14.24 -11.85 -13.58
CA GLN A 14 -13.71 -12.60 -14.71
C GLN A 14 -12.32 -12.13 -15.14
N ALA A 15 -12.01 -10.84 -15.00
CA ALA A 15 -10.71 -10.27 -15.37
C ALA A 15 -9.55 -10.86 -14.53
N TRP A 16 -9.86 -11.39 -13.35
CA TRP A 16 -8.89 -11.97 -12.42
C TRP A 16 -8.83 -13.51 -12.49
N ARG A 17 -9.60 -14.15 -13.39
CA ARG A 17 -9.55 -15.60 -13.56
C ARG A 17 -8.15 -16.02 -14.03
N GLY A 18 -7.52 -16.93 -13.28
CA GLY A 18 -6.18 -17.42 -13.57
C GLY A 18 -5.04 -16.58 -12.97
N CYS A 19 -5.34 -15.49 -12.26
CA CYS A 19 -4.30 -14.75 -11.53
C CYS A 19 -3.79 -15.57 -10.33
N ALA A 20 -2.47 -15.64 -10.20
CA ALA A 20 -1.84 -16.27 -9.04
C ALA A 20 -2.06 -15.43 -7.78
N LEU A 21 -2.65 -16.04 -6.74
CA LEU A 21 -2.87 -15.36 -5.47
C LEU A 21 -1.60 -15.43 -4.61
N ARG A 22 -1.21 -14.29 -4.04
CA ARG A 22 -0.10 -14.19 -3.08
C ARG A 22 -0.61 -13.50 -1.83
N LEU A 23 -0.54 -14.19 -0.70
CA LEU A 23 -0.94 -13.71 0.61
C LEU A 23 0.29 -13.20 1.36
N PHE A 24 0.31 -11.92 1.68
CA PHE A 24 1.35 -11.31 2.49
C PHE A 24 0.81 -10.97 3.87
N THR A 25 1.57 -11.30 4.90
CA THR A 25 1.35 -10.82 6.26
C THR A 25 2.65 -10.27 6.80
N VAL A 26 2.53 -9.33 7.73
CA VAL A 26 3.66 -8.82 8.49
C VAL A 26 3.65 -9.50 9.86
N ALA A 27 4.82 -9.88 10.34
CA ALA A 27 5.07 -10.36 11.70
C ALA A 27 6.06 -9.40 12.36
N LEU A 28 5.89 -9.12 13.65
CA LEU A 28 6.87 -8.38 14.44
C LEU A 28 8.04 -9.31 14.80
N LEU A 29 9.17 -8.75 15.23
CA LEU A 29 10.35 -9.52 15.64
C LEU A 29 10.10 -10.45 16.83
N GLU A 30 9.12 -10.12 17.66
CA GLU A 30 8.71 -10.93 18.82
C GLU A 30 7.77 -12.08 18.45
N ASP A 31 7.19 -12.05 17.24
CA ASP A 31 6.28 -13.09 16.77
C ASP A 31 7.02 -14.32 16.26
N ASN A 32 6.36 -15.48 16.37
CA ASN A 32 6.83 -16.69 15.70
C ASN A 32 6.35 -16.71 14.24
N SER A 33 7.14 -16.11 13.35
CA SER A 33 6.88 -15.99 11.91
C SER A 33 6.63 -17.35 11.23
N GLU A 34 7.36 -18.39 11.63
CA GLU A 34 7.17 -19.74 11.10
C GLU A 34 5.81 -20.34 11.49
N ARG A 35 5.39 -20.18 12.74
CA ARG A 35 4.09 -20.65 13.22
C ARG A 35 2.98 -19.94 12.47
N LEU A 36 3.10 -18.63 12.28
CA LEU A 36 2.15 -17.82 11.53
C LEU A 36 2.05 -18.32 10.07
N ARG A 37 3.18 -18.59 9.42
CA ARG A 37 3.21 -19.16 8.05
C ARG A 37 2.43 -20.46 7.98
N ARG A 38 2.72 -21.42 8.86
CA ARG A 38 2.06 -22.74 8.87
C ARG A 38 0.55 -22.62 9.10
N LEU A 39 0.13 -21.72 9.98
CA LEU A 39 -1.29 -21.45 10.25
C LEU A 39 -1.99 -20.88 9.01
N LEU A 40 -1.38 -19.90 8.35
CA LEU A 40 -1.93 -19.30 7.14
C LEU A 40 -2.00 -20.30 5.99
N GLU A 41 -0.97 -21.13 5.79
CA GLU A 41 -1.02 -22.21 4.80
C GLU A 41 -2.14 -23.22 5.09
N ALA A 42 -2.37 -23.55 6.37
CA ALA A 42 -3.49 -24.41 6.75
C ALA A 42 -4.85 -23.77 6.45
N VAL A 43 -5.00 -22.45 6.69
CA VAL A 43 -6.21 -21.70 6.36
C VAL A 43 -6.45 -21.68 4.84
N VAL A 44 -5.41 -21.39 4.06
CA VAL A 44 -5.45 -21.34 2.59
C VAL A 44 -5.85 -22.71 2.02
N ARG A 45 -5.23 -23.79 2.50
CA ARG A 45 -5.60 -25.17 2.12
C ARG A 45 -7.05 -25.50 2.46
N ARG A 46 -7.49 -25.19 3.68
CA ARG A 46 -8.88 -25.47 4.13
C ARG A 46 -9.91 -24.74 3.29
N ARG A 47 -9.59 -23.55 2.78
CA ARG A 47 -10.48 -22.73 1.95
C ARG A 47 -10.38 -23.03 0.45
N ALA A 48 -9.58 -24.02 0.05
CA ALA A 48 -9.30 -24.34 -1.35
C ALA A 48 -8.85 -23.12 -2.17
N LEU A 49 -8.10 -22.21 -1.54
CA LEU A 49 -7.54 -21.02 -2.17
C LEU A 49 -6.14 -21.38 -2.68
N PRO A 50 -5.83 -21.29 -3.98
CA PRO A 50 -4.47 -21.53 -4.48
C PRO A 50 -3.61 -20.28 -4.27
N ALA A 51 -3.13 -20.06 -3.04
CA ALA A 51 -2.32 -18.89 -2.68
C ALA A 51 -0.91 -19.27 -2.18
N GLN A 52 0.10 -18.50 -2.60
CA GLN A 52 1.43 -18.53 -2.00
C GLN A 52 1.44 -17.65 -0.74
N VAL A 53 1.95 -18.15 0.38
CA VAL A 53 1.97 -17.44 1.67
C VAL A 53 3.36 -16.88 1.94
N HIS A 54 3.43 -15.59 2.20
CA HIS A 54 4.64 -14.86 2.56
C HIS A 54 4.43 -14.17 3.91
N VAL A 55 5.26 -14.53 4.89
CA VAL A 55 5.36 -13.83 6.17
C VAL A 55 6.62 -12.98 6.11
N VAL A 56 6.47 -11.67 6.27
CA VAL A 56 7.57 -10.72 6.27
C VAL A 56 7.79 -10.23 7.69
N GLU A 57 9.00 -10.40 8.20
CA GLU A 57 9.37 -9.87 9.51
C GLU A 57 9.73 -8.39 9.39
N LEU A 58 9.20 -7.59 10.31
CA LEU A 58 9.42 -6.16 10.32
C LEU A 58 9.62 -5.64 11.74
N HIS A 59 10.46 -4.61 11.85
CA HIS A 59 10.65 -3.90 13.11
C HIS A 59 9.42 -3.04 13.40
N ASP A 60 9.05 -2.92 14.69
CA ASP A 60 7.83 -2.27 15.17
C ASP A 60 7.67 -0.80 14.68
N GLY A 61 8.78 -0.11 14.42
CA GLY A 61 8.78 1.27 13.87
C GLY A 61 8.88 1.36 12.34
N ALA A 62 9.31 0.31 11.63
CA ALA A 62 9.79 0.46 10.26
C ALA A 62 8.68 0.83 9.25
N VAL A 63 7.43 0.42 9.46
CA VAL A 63 6.30 0.90 8.62
C VAL A 63 6.04 2.37 8.91
N SER A 64 6.04 2.75 10.19
CA SER A 64 5.69 4.08 10.66
C SER A 64 6.70 5.11 10.18
N ASP A 65 8.00 4.83 10.31
CA ASP A 65 9.08 5.70 9.86
C ASP A 65 9.01 5.93 8.35
N TYR A 66 8.93 4.85 7.57
CA TYR A 66 8.82 4.94 6.11
C TYR A 66 7.55 5.67 5.66
N THR A 67 6.42 5.42 6.33
CA THR A 67 5.16 6.09 6.02
C THR A 67 5.22 7.58 6.36
N TYR A 68 5.82 7.94 7.49
CA TYR A 68 6.00 9.32 7.92
C TYR A 68 6.85 10.08 6.91
N GLU A 69 8.03 9.58 6.55
CA GLU A 69 8.93 10.20 5.58
C GLU A 69 8.25 10.40 4.22
N ARG A 70 7.60 9.35 3.69
CA ARG A 70 6.87 9.42 2.41
C ARG A 70 5.75 10.46 2.44
N THR A 71 4.97 10.49 3.53
CA THR A 71 3.85 11.43 3.69
C THR A 71 4.36 12.86 3.76
N LEU A 72 5.38 13.13 4.56
CA LEU A 72 5.99 14.44 4.71
C LEU A 72 6.49 14.99 3.37
N MET A 73 7.20 14.16 2.59
CA MET A 73 7.72 14.56 1.28
C MET A 73 6.61 14.88 0.28
N MET A 74 5.51 14.11 0.30
CA MET A 74 4.33 14.36 -0.56
C MET A 74 3.62 15.65 -0.16
N GLU A 75 3.52 15.94 1.14
CA GLU A 75 2.91 17.17 1.66
C GLU A 75 3.73 18.41 1.28
N GLN A 76 5.05 18.37 1.48
CA GLN A 76 5.96 19.44 1.08
C GLN A 76 5.87 19.72 -0.42
N ARG A 77 5.92 18.66 -1.25
CA ARG A 77 5.77 18.79 -2.71
C ARG A 77 4.43 19.43 -3.09
N SER A 78 3.35 19.02 -2.44
CA SER A 78 2.00 19.56 -2.68
C SER A 78 1.89 21.02 -2.27
N GLN A 79 2.52 21.41 -1.16
CA GLN A 79 2.57 22.79 -0.69
C GLN A 79 3.31 23.68 -1.68
N MET A 80 4.48 23.26 -2.16
CA MET A 80 5.27 24.01 -3.14
C MET A 80 4.50 24.21 -4.45
N LEU A 81 3.83 23.17 -4.96
CA LEU A 81 2.99 23.27 -6.17
C LEU A 81 1.84 24.26 -5.98
N ARG A 82 1.19 24.28 -4.81
CA ARG A 82 0.15 25.27 -4.49
C ARG A 82 0.71 26.69 -4.46
N GLN A 83 1.90 26.89 -3.90
CA GLN A 83 2.56 28.20 -3.86
C GLN A 83 2.91 28.69 -5.27
N LEU A 84 3.46 27.83 -6.13
CA LEU A 84 3.79 28.18 -7.52
C LEU A 84 2.53 28.55 -8.33
N ARG A 85 1.43 27.81 -8.18
CA ARG A 85 0.15 28.15 -8.82
C ARG A 85 -0.39 29.49 -8.34
N ARG A 86 -0.30 29.78 -7.04
CA ARG A 86 -0.69 31.08 -6.47
C ARG A 86 0.18 32.21 -7.02
N ALA A 87 1.50 32.00 -7.08
CA ALA A 87 2.43 32.97 -7.62
C ALA A 87 2.15 33.30 -9.10
N GLN A 88 1.83 32.28 -9.92
CA GLN A 88 1.46 32.46 -11.32
C GLN A 88 0.17 33.29 -11.49
N VAL A 89 -0.86 33.02 -10.67
CA VAL A 89 -2.12 33.77 -10.70
C VAL A 89 -1.92 35.23 -10.27
N THR A 90 -1.03 35.49 -9.30
CA THR A 90 -0.71 36.86 -8.86
C THR A 90 0.20 37.62 -9.82
N SER A 91 0.95 36.94 -10.69
CA SER A 91 1.81 37.57 -11.71
C SER A 91 1.11 37.84 -13.05
N SER A 92 -0.12 37.38 -13.24
CA SER A 92 -0.96 37.85 -14.35
C SER A 92 -1.32 39.32 -14.07
N PRO A 93 -0.91 40.29 -14.92
CA PRO A 93 -1.26 41.67 -14.69
C PRO A 93 -2.77 41.83 -14.79
N SER A 94 -3.37 42.47 -13.79
CA SER A 94 -4.74 42.99 -13.87
C SER A 94 -4.84 43.84 -15.13
N ARG A 95 -5.56 43.34 -16.13
CA ARG A 95 -5.97 44.12 -17.29
C ARG A 95 -7.26 44.85 -16.98
#